data_AF-A0A7J2ZFT2-F1
#
_entry.id   AF-A0A7J2ZFT2-F1
#
_cell.length_a   1.000
_cell.length_b   1.000
_cell.length_c   1.000
_cell.angle_alpha   90.00
_cell.angle_beta   90.00
_cell.angle_gamma   90.00
#
_symmetry.space_group_name_H-M   'P 1'
#
loop_
_entity.id
_entity.type
_entity.pdbx_description
1 polymer ?
#
loop_
_entity_poly.entity_id
_entity_poly.type
_entity_poly.pdbx_seq_one_letter_code
_entity_poly.pdbx_strand_id
1 'polypeptide(L)' 'MDEERRIREDIEQFYKNVKGMKGEVVELAMKYCKDAEFYLKKGDYVTAFGCINYAHGLIDALKMEGR' A
#
# COMPACT_ATOMS: atom_id res chain seq x y z
N MET A 1 -12.26 -4.70 14.92
CA MET A 1 -12.34 -5.95 14.12
C MET A 1 -12.82 -5.67 12.69
N ASP A 2 -13.07 -4.40 12.32
CA ASP A 2 -13.37 -3.96 10.95
C ASP A 2 -12.16 -3.31 10.27
N GLU A 3 -11.27 -2.71 11.07
CA GLU A 3 -10.06 -2.02 10.67
C GLU A 3 -9.07 -2.98 10.01
N GLU A 4 -8.86 -4.16 10.63
CA GLU A 4 -7.99 -5.20 10.06
C GLU A 4 -8.48 -5.64 8.68
N ARG A 5 -9.79 -5.92 8.57
CA ARG A 5 -10.40 -6.33 7.30
C ARG A 5 -10.19 -5.26 6.23
N ARG A 6 -10.45 -4.00 6.57
CA ARG A 6 -10.29 -2.89 5.63
C ARG A 6 -8.86 -2.76 5.12
N ILE A 7 -7.88 -2.81 6.03
CA ILE A 7 -6.45 -2.71 5.67
C ILE A 7 -6.03 -3.89 4.79
N ARG A 8 -6.54 -5.10 5.04
CA ARG A 8 -6.29 -6.28 4.17
C ARG A 8 -6.84 -6.08 2.77
N GLU A 9 -8.06 -5.58 2.65
CA GLU A 9 -8.68 -5.26 1.35
C GLU A 9 -7.87 -4.19 0.60
N ASP A 10 -7.40 -3.14 1.29
CA ASP A 10 -6.58 -2.09 0.69
C ASP A 10 -5.18 -2.61 0.24
N ILE A 11 -4.58 -3.54 0.99
CA ILE A 11 -3.33 -4.25 0.61
C ILE A 11 -3.55 -5.10 -0.65
N GLU A 12 -4.64 -5.87 -0.71
CA GLU A 12 -4.95 -6.69 -1.88
C GLU A 12 -5.16 -5.82 -3.12
N GLN A 13 -5.88 -4.70 -2.95
CA GLN A 13 -6.11 -3.76 -4.04
C GLN A 13 -4.80 -3.10 -4.51
N PHE A 14 -3.88 -2.79 -3.60
CA PHE A 14 -2.56 -2.27 -3.95
C PHE A 14 -1.81 -3.21 -4.89
N TYR A 15 -1.72 -4.50 -4.56
CA TYR A 15 -1.03 -5.47 -5.42
C TYR A 15 -1.67 -5.62 -6.80
N LYS A 16 -3.00 -5.50 -6.90
CA LYS A 16 -3.71 -5.47 -8.18
C LYS A 16 -3.32 -4.22 -8.98
N ASN A 17 -3.27 -3.06 -8.32
CA ASN A 17 -2.99 -1.76 -8.95
C ASN A 17 -1.56 -1.62 -9.46
N VAL A 18 -0.58 -2.22 -8.79
CA VAL A 18 0.85 -2.11 -9.16
C VAL A 18 1.32 -3.22 -10.11
N LYS A 19 0.44 -4.16 -10.46
CA LYS A 19 0.80 -5.30 -11.31
C LYS A 19 1.31 -4.81 -12.67
N GLY A 20 2.56 -5.12 -12.98
CA GLY A 20 3.21 -4.74 -14.24
C GLY A 20 3.85 -3.36 -14.23
N MET A 21 3.67 -2.56 -13.17
CA MET A 21 4.38 -1.29 -13.00
C MET A 21 5.83 -1.56 -12.55
N LYS A 22 6.75 -0.68 -12.95
CA LYS A 22 8.18 -0.75 -12.58
C LYS A 22 8.74 0.65 -12.35
N GLY A 23 9.81 0.73 -11.56
CA GLY A 23 10.52 1.97 -11.27
C GLY A 23 10.71 2.21 -9.78
N GLU A 24 11.61 3.13 -9.44
CA GLU A 24 12.03 3.39 -8.05
C GLU A 24 10.85 3.77 -7.14
N VAL A 25 9.89 4.55 -7.65
CA VAL A 25 8.68 4.94 -6.90
C VAL A 25 7.76 3.73 -6.67
N VAL A 26 7.66 2.80 -7.63
CA VAL A 26 6.90 1.55 -7.47
C VAL A 26 7.57 0.66 -6.43
N GLU A 27 8.90 0.58 -6.43
CA GLU A 27 9.66 -0.15 -5.41
C GLU A 27 9.48 0.46 -4.01
N LEU A 28 9.45 1.79 -3.91
CA LEU A 28 9.16 2.48 -2.65
C LEU A 28 7.74 2.18 -2.16
N ALA A 29 6.74 2.27 -3.04
CA ALA A 29 5.37 1.93 -2.71
C ALA A 29 5.23 0.47 -2.25
N MET A 30 5.94 -0.46 -2.89
CA MET A 30 6.00 -1.87 -2.47
C MET A 30 6.62 -2.05 -1.08
N LYS A 31 7.64 -1.25 -0.71
CA LYS A 31 8.22 -1.27 0.66
C LYS A 31 7.18 -0.82 1.69
N TYR A 32 6.46 0.27 1.43
CA TYR A 32 5.38 0.74 2.31
C TYR A 32 4.21 -0.24 2.42
N CYS A 33 3.86 -0.95 1.33
CA CYS A 33 2.86 -2.03 1.40
C CYS A 33 3.32 -3.17 2.32
N LYS A 34 4.60 -3.57 2.24
CA LYS A 34 5.18 -4.57 3.16
C LYS A 34 5.22 -4.09 4.61
N ASP A 35 5.49 -2.81 4.84
CA ASP A 35 5.40 -2.21 6.18
C ASP A 35 3.96 -2.27 6.70
N ALA A 36 2.97 -1.98 5.85
CA ALA A 36 1.55 -2.12 6.21
C ALA A 36 1.22 -3.56 6.65
N GLU A 37 1.65 -4.57 5.90
CA GLU A 37 1.48 -5.98 6.28
C GLU A 37 2.16 -6.32 7.62
N PHE A 38 3.34 -5.75 7.88
CA PHE A 38 4.08 -5.96 9.12
C PHE A 38 3.38 -5.36 10.33
N TYR A 39 2.95 -4.10 10.25
CA TYR A 39 2.25 -3.44 11.35
C TYR A 39 0.85 -4.00 11.56
N LEU A 40 0.18 -4.44 10.50
CA LEU A 40 -1.10 -5.15 10.58
C LEU A 40 -0.98 -6.43 11.41
N LYS A 41 0.05 -7.25 11.14
CA LYS A 41 0.34 -8.49 11.90
C LYS A 41 0.64 -8.23 13.38
N LYS A 42 1.12 -7.02 13.71
CA LYS A 42 1.39 -6.59 15.09
C LYS A 42 0.17 -5.99 15.79
N GLY A 43 -0.95 -5.79 15.10
CA GLY A 43 -2.13 -5.12 15.62
C GLY A 43 -2.00 -3.60 15.70
N ASP A 44 -0.95 -3.01 15.11
CA ASP A 44 -0.80 -1.55 15.00
C ASP A 44 -1.54 -1.06 13.75
N TYR A 45 -2.85 -0.93 13.87
CA TYR A 45 -3.72 -0.59 12.74
C TYR A 45 -3.52 0.85 12.24
N VAL A 46 -3.15 1.79 13.11
CA VAL A 46 -2.94 3.20 12.71
C VAL A 46 -1.71 3.30 11.83
N THR A 47 -0.59 2.69 12.24
CA THR A 47 0.63 2.69 11.44
C THR A 47 0.42 1.89 10.15
N ALA A 48 -0.23 0.73 10.22
CA ALA A 48 -0.53 -0.07 9.04
C ALA A 48 -1.39 0.68 8.01
N PHE A 49 -2.42 1.39 8.48
CA PHE A 49 -3.29 2.22 7.62
C PHE A 49 -2.52 3.39 7.00
N GLY A 50 -1.64 4.04 7.76
CA GLY A 50 -0.75 5.08 7.24
C GLY A 50 0.18 4.57 6.13
N CYS A 51 0.81 3.42 6.35
CA CYS A 51 1.70 2.78 5.38
C CYS A 51 0.99 2.44 4.05
N ILE A 52 -0.20 1.81 4.11
CA ILE A 52 -0.90 1.42 2.88
C ILE A 52 -1.43 2.63 2.11
N ASN A 53 -1.89 3.68 2.79
CA ASN A 53 -2.34 4.90 2.14
C ASN A 53 -1.19 5.66 1.47
N TYR A 54 0.00 5.68 2.09
CA TYR A 54 1.18 6.26 1.47
C TYR A 54 1.58 5.47 0.21
N ALA A 55 1.53 4.14 0.26
CA ALA A 55 1.80 3.29 -0.89
C ALA A 55 0.84 3.57 -2.05
N HIS A 56 -0.48 3.66 -1.80
CA HIS A 56 -1.45 4.04 -2.83
C HIS A 56 -1.22 5.45 -3.37
N GLY A 57 -0.95 6.43 -2.50
CA GLY A 57 -0.70 7.81 -2.92
C GLY A 57 0.49 7.96 -3.89
N LEU A 58 1.57 7.20 -3.67
CA LEU A 58 2.70 7.16 -4.60
C LEU A 58 2.30 6.63 -5.99
N ILE A 59 1.48 5.57 -6.02
CA ILE A 59 1.03 4.94 -7.26
C ILE A 59 0.01 5.82 -8.00
N ASP A 60 -0.89 6.47 -7.26
CA ASP A 60 -1.85 7.39 -7.85
C ASP A 60 -1.16 8.62 -8.46
N ALA A 61 -0.11 9.13 -7.81
CA ALA A 61 0.73 10.19 -8.37
C ALA A 61 1.39 9.76 -9.69
N LEU A 62 1.96 8.55 -9.76
CA LEU A 62 2.54 8.02 -11.01
C LEU A 62 1.50 7.90 -12.13
N LYS A 63 0.30 7.40 -11.82
CA LYS A 63 -0.79 7.29 -12.80
C LYS A 63 -1.24 8.65 -13.31
N MET A 64 -1.30 9.66 -12.44
CA MET A 64 -1.61 11.05 -12.82
C MET A 64 -0.55 11.65 -13.74
N GLU A 65 0.71 11.24 -13.61
CA GLU A 65 1.79 11.60 -14.54
C GLU A 65 1.78 10.79 -15.84
N GLY A 66 0.85 9.83 -16.01
CA GLY A 66 0.74 8.99 -17.21
C GLY A 66 1.79 7.87 -17.29
N ARG A 67 2.28 7.41 -16.14
CA ARG A 67 3.33 6.38 -16.02
C ARG A 67 2.78 5.01 -15.64
#